data_AF-A0A4Q1EYE7-F1
#
_entry.id   AF-A0A4Q1EYE7-F1
#
_cell.length_a   1.000
_cell.length_b   1.000
_cell.length_c   1.000
_cell.angle_alpha   90.00
_cell.angle_beta   90.00
_cell.angle_gamma   90.00
#
_symmetry.space_group_name_H-M   'P 1'
#
loop_
_entity.id
_entity.type
_entity.pdbx_description
1 polymer ?
#
loop_
_entity_poly.entity_id
_entity_poly.type
_entity_poly.pdbx_seq_one_letter_code
_entity_poly.pdbx_strand_id
1 'polypeptide(L)'
;MIKELENLLYTKTQGKQSEILFAQWNYDKKVIPTALNAVSNLFPHYSLHDVTHSETIINNIIRVIGFQNIEKLSAIDIWLILEASYTHDIGMVVSSEKLIEALHSNEFIDFFKSLQDDPKNGLYEFAIKFDIEGKTIKYKHNELSLDFHDGIKFILAEFFRRKHSERSKEIILNPTSELSLTTPRGVIPNRIFKILAEICSAHTKDFDDVMKLPFCEVGIDVEDAHPRFIACLLRIGDLLDLDNNRFSEVMLRTLSKIPIDTINHKSKHLSIESFRVDNERIDVVAKCNDYDTANITQHWFNYLDSEISKQMINWNNIVPFKGFGYLPTIGDLKVELINYDYLDGKQKPKFTVDTDKALSLLQGAGLYEHSYQSFREILQNAVDSTLLRIWLEYKEKFSFNAPQDKEFLEIVKKFPIEIFINEKNSPELSRNGK
;
A
#
# COMPACT_ATOMS: atom_id res chain seq x y z
N MET A 1 -15.29 27.42 -0.81
CA MET A 1 -14.11 26.74 -0.23
C MET A 1 -12.80 27.18 -0.87
N ILE A 2 -12.37 26.69 -2.03
CA ILE A 2 -11.04 27.07 -2.58
C ILE A 2 -10.90 28.57 -2.78
N LYS A 3 -11.88 29.22 -3.42
CA LYS A 3 -11.90 30.68 -3.58
C LYS A 3 -11.82 31.44 -2.25
N GLU A 4 -12.34 30.87 -1.16
CA GLU A 4 -12.26 31.49 0.17
C GLU A 4 -10.85 31.35 0.74
N LEU A 5 -10.20 30.20 0.53
CA LEU A 5 -8.80 29.98 0.90
C LEU A 5 -7.87 30.90 0.10
N GLU A 6 -8.12 31.07 -1.20
CA GLU A 6 -7.40 32.03 -2.05
C GLU A 6 -7.60 33.49 -1.58
N ASN A 7 -8.83 33.86 -1.23
CA ASN A 7 -9.14 35.19 -0.72
C ASN A 7 -8.50 35.45 0.65
N LEU A 8 -8.43 34.42 1.50
CA LEU A 8 -7.74 34.46 2.78
C LEU A 8 -6.23 34.66 2.58
N LEU A 9 -5.62 33.92 1.63
CA LEU A 9 -4.22 34.12 1.25
C LEU A 9 -3.98 35.56 0.75
N TYR A 10 -4.83 36.05 -0.15
CA TYR A 10 -4.75 37.43 -0.63
C TYR A 10 -4.80 38.45 0.52
N THR A 11 -5.80 38.33 1.39
CA THR A 11 -6.01 39.29 2.49
C THR A 11 -4.87 39.24 3.51
N LYS A 12 -4.34 38.06 3.83
CA LYS A 12 -3.24 37.91 4.79
C LYS A 12 -1.90 38.42 4.28
N THR A 13 -1.71 38.42 2.96
CA THR A 13 -0.46 38.85 2.31
C THR A 13 -0.46 40.33 1.91
N GLN A 14 -1.64 40.96 1.80
CA GLN A 14 -1.80 42.35 1.36
C GLN A 14 -0.93 43.33 2.17
N GLY A 15 -0.10 44.10 1.46
CA GLY A 15 0.81 45.11 2.01
C GLY A 15 2.08 44.55 2.66
N LYS A 16 2.40 43.25 2.49
CA LYS A 16 3.56 42.58 3.12
C LYS A 16 4.53 42.00 2.07
N GLN A 17 5.70 41.52 2.50
CA GLN A 17 6.62 40.83 1.59
C GLN A 17 6.03 39.53 1.07
N SER A 18 5.15 38.88 1.84
CA SER A 18 4.45 37.64 1.47
C SER A 18 3.44 37.78 0.32
N GLU A 19 3.18 38.97 -0.25
CA GLU A 19 2.37 39.12 -1.48
C GLU A 19 2.88 38.24 -2.64
N ILE A 20 4.18 37.95 -2.65
CA ILE A 20 4.81 37.06 -3.62
C ILE A 20 4.23 35.65 -3.60
N LEU A 21 3.73 35.17 -2.45
CA LEU A 21 3.08 33.85 -2.33
C LEU A 21 1.76 33.83 -3.10
N PHE A 22 0.93 34.86 -2.95
CA PHE A 22 -0.32 34.97 -3.70
C PHE A 22 -0.08 35.16 -5.20
N ALA A 23 0.94 35.92 -5.58
CA ALA A 23 1.35 36.07 -6.97
C ALA A 23 1.80 34.75 -7.59
N GLN A 24 2.64 33.98 -6.88
CA GLN A 24 3.08 32.64 -7.29
C GLN A 24 1.88 31.70 -7.46
N TRP A 25 1.01 31.61 -6.46
CA TRP A 25 -0.17 30.76 -6.51
C TRP A 25 -1.07 31.06 -7.72
N ASN A 26 -1.30 32.34 -8.03
CA ASN A 26 -2.13 32.72 -9.18
C ASN A 26 -1.56 32.28 -10.54
N TYR A 27 -0.25 32.06 -10.59
CA TYR A 27 0.42 31.50 -11.75
C TYR A 27 0.29 29.97 -11.74
N ASP A 28 0.66 29.35 -10.63
CA ASP A 28 0.73 27.89 -10.48
C ASP A 28 -0.64 27.22 -10.61
N LYS A 29 -1.72 27.84 -10.10
CA LYS A 29 -3.10 27.37 -10.29
C LYS A 29 -3.59 27.34 -11.75
N LYS A 30 -2.84 27.93 -12.68
CA LYS A 30 -3.12 27.85 -14.13
C LYS A 30 -2.22 26.83 -14.82
N VAL A 31 -0.95 26.78 -14.44
CA VAL A 31 0.06 25.95 -15.11
C VAL A 31 0.03 24.51 -14.63
N ILE A 32 -0.09 24.27 -13.32
CA ILE A 32 -0.08 22.91 -12.77
C ILE A 32 -1.27 22.07 -13.25
N PRO A 33 -2.52 22.56 -13.25
CA PRO A 33 -3.65 21.81 -13.81
C PRO A 33 -3.45 21.38 -15.27
N THR A 34 -2.82 22.23 -16.08
CA THR A 34 -2.52 21.91 -17.47
C THR A 34 -1.54 20.74 -17.57
N ALA A 35 -0.56 20.67 -16.68
CA ALA A 35 0.37 19.55 -16.59
C ALA A 35 -0.32 18.27 -16.07
N LEU A 36 -1.17 18.38 -15.05
CA LEU A 36 -1.89 17.23 -14.48
C LEU A 36 -2.82 16.54 -15.49
N ASN A 37 -3.35 17.27 -16.49
CA ASN A 37 -4.10 16.65 -17.58
C ASN A 37 -3.29 15.57 -18.33
N ALA A 38 -1.95 15.71 -18.37
CA ALA A 38 -1.06 14.74 -19.01
C ALA A 38 -0.88 13.44 -18.21
N VAL A 39 -1.33 13.36 -16.94
CA VAL A 39 -1.33 12.11 -16.16
C VAL A 39 -2.11 11.02 -16.90
N SER A 40 -3.23 11.39 -17.54
CA SER A 40 -4.06 10.48 -18.31
C SER A 40 -3.33 9.75 -19.47
N ASN A 41 -2.21 10.27 -19.95
CA ASN A 41 -1.45 9.67 -21.06
C ASN A 41 -0.83 8.32 -20.69
N LEU A 42 -0.33 8.19 -19.46
CA LEU A 42 0.29 6.97 -18.94
C LEU A 42 -0.63 6.23 -17.95
N PHE A 43 -1.50 6.95 -17.25
CA PHE A 43 -2.37 6.42 -16.21
C PHE A 43 -3.86 6.38 -16.59
N PRO A 44 -4.27 5.99 -17.81
CA PRO A 44 -5.68 6.07 -18.23
C PRO A 44 -6.62 5.12 -17.48
N HIS A 45 -6.07 4.11 -16.79
CA HIS A 45 -6.77 3.09 -16.03
C HIS A 45 -6.78 3.36 -14.51
N TYR A 46 -6.12 4.40 -14.05
CA TYR A 46 -6.16 4.81 -12.64
C TYR A 46 -7.34 5.76 -12.39
N SER A 47 -7.59 6.05 -11.12
CA SER A 47 -8.46 7.16 -10.75
C SER A 47 -7.95 8.48 -11.32
N LEU A 48 -8.82 9.49 -11.40
CA LEU A 48 -8.46 10.83 -11.81
C LEU A 48 -7.49 11.45 -10.79
N HIS A 49 -6.33 11.87 -11.27
CA HIS A 49 -5.34 12.67 -10.52
C HIS A 49 -5.14 14.01 -11.26
N ASP A 50 -6.26 14.63 -11.63
CA ASP A 50 -6.31 15.96 -12.25
C ASP A 50 -6.63 17.04 -11.21
N VAL A 51 -6.90 18.27 -11.66
CA VAL A 51 -7.22 19.39 -10.75
C VAL A 51 -8.41 19.09 -9.84
N THR A 52 -9.40 18.30 -10.28
CA THR A 52 -10.57 17.99 -9.46
C THR A 52 -10.18 17.21 -8.20
N HIS A 53 -9.15 16.35 -8.27
CA HIS A 53 -8.59 15.68 -7.10
C HIS A 53 -7.99 16.67 -6.11
N SER A 54 -7.13 17.57 -6.59
CA SER A 54 -6.49 18.60 -5.77
C SER A 54 -7.53 19.47 -5.07
N GLU A 55 -8.61 19.81 -5.78
CA GLU A 55 -9.72 20.58 -5.21
C GLU A 55 -10.46 19.81 -4.10
N THR A 56 -10.71 18.52 -4.30
CA THR A 56 -11.32 17.65 -3.28
C THR A 56 -10.44 17.51 -2.04
N ILE A 57 -9.13 17.33 -2.19
CA ILE A 57 -8.18 17.30 -1.07
C ILE A 57 -8.31 18.56 -0.22
N ILE A 58 -8.31 19.75 -0.84
CA ILE A 58 -8.45 21.02 -0.11
C ILE A 58 -9.79 21.08 0.63
N ASN A 59 -10.88 20.65 -0.02
CA ASN A 59 -12.20 20.60 0.61
C ASN A 59 -12.20 19.66 1.83
N ASN A 60 -11.55 18.50 1.73
CA ASN A 60 -11.41 17.54 2.82
C ASN A 60 -10.57 18.09 3.97
N ILE A 61 -9.45 18.76 3.67
CA ILE A 61 -8.65 19.45 4.69
C ILE A 61 -9.51 20.46 5.45
N ILE A 62 -10.26 21.31 4.73
CA ILE A 62 -11.13 22.33 5.35
C ILE A 62 -12.24 21.68 6.18
N ARG A 63 -12.84 20.57 5.72
CA ARG A 63 -13.84 19.82 6.50
C ARG A 63 -13.26 19.28 7.81
N VAL A 64 -12.07 18.70 7.76
CA VAL A 64 -11.39 18.07 8.90
C VAL A 64 -10.98 19.07 9.97
N ILE A 65 -10.40 20.21 9.59
CA ILE A 65 -9.92 21.18 10.59
C ILE A 65 -10.90 22.31 10.88
N GLY A 66 -11.87 22.54 9.98
CA GLY A 66 -12.82 23.63 10.05
C GLY A 66 -12.24 24.97 9.56
N PHE A 67 -13.05 25.75 8.85
CA PHE A 67 -12.62 27.02 8.27
C PHE A 67 -12.13 28.04 9.32
N GLN A 68 -12.74 28.05 10.51
CA GLN A 68 -12.30 28.92 11.63
C GLN A 68 -10.86 28.64 12.09
N ASN A 69 -10.38 27.40 11.94
CA ASN A 69 -9.00 27.07 12.28
C ASN A 69 -8.04 27.38 11.12
N ILE A 70 -8.50 27.22 9.87
CA ILE A 70 -7.78 27.68 8.67
C ILE A 70 -7.45 29.18 8.77
N GLU A 71 -8.39 30.00 9.24
CA GLU A 71 -8.19 31.46 9.41
C GLU A 71 -7.05 31.82 10.36
N LYS A 72 -6.68 30.93 11.28
CA LYS A 72 -5.60 31.13 12.25
C LYS A 72 -4.22 30.79 11.69
N LEU A 73 -4.14 30.12 10.54
CA LEU A 73 -2.88 29.75 9.90
C LEU A 73 -2.15 30.97 9.32
N SER A 74 -0.82 30.85 9.17
CA SER A 74 -0.01 31.85 8.49
C SER A 74 -0.32 31.90 6.99
N ALA A 75 0.05 32.97 6.30
CA ALA A 75 -0.08 33.05 4.85
C ALA A 75 0.74 31.96 4.15
N ILE A 76 1.92 31.64 4.69
CA ILE A 76 2.77 30.59 4.13
C ILE A 76 2.19 29.18 4.36
N ASP A 77 1.55 28.91 5.49
CA ASP A 77 0.85 27.63 5.70
C ASP A 77 -0.33 27.46 4.72
N ILE A 78 -1.10 28.53 4.48
CA ILE A 78 -2.19 28.53 3.50
C ILE A 78 -1.66 28.29 2.08
N TRP A 79 -0.57 28.97 1.71
CA TRP A 79 0.10 28.76 0.43
C TRP A 79 0.61 27.32 0.31
N LEU A 80 1.22 26.76 1.35
CA LEU A 80 1.69 25.38 1.36
C LEU A 80 0.54 24.37 1.21
N ILE A 81 -0.64 24.59 1.81
CA ILE A 81 -1.81 23.73 1.58
C ILE A 81 -2.20 23.75 0.10
N LEU A 82 -2.34 24.94 -0.48
CA LEU A 82 -2.74 25.10 -1.88
C LEU A 82 -1.75 24.43 -2.84
N GLU A 83 -0.46 24.76 -2.71
CA GLU A 83 0.58 24.21 -3.57
C GLU A 83 0.77 22.70 -3.37
N ALA A 84 0.76 22.21 -2.13
CA ALA A 84 0.95 20.79 -1.87
C ALA A 84 -0.19 19.96 -2.45
N SER A 85 -1.45 20.39 -2.28
CA SER A 85 -2.60 19.69 -2.88
C SER A 85 -2.52 19.65 -4.42
N TYR A 86 -1.99 20.69 -5.07
CA TYR A 86 -1.85 20.74 -6.53
C TYR A 86 -0.61 20.01 -7.05
N THR A 87 0.46 19.88 -6.25
CA THR A 87 1.74 19.33 -6.71
C THR A 87 2.09 17.95 -6.17
N HIS A 88 1.36 17.41 -5.18
CA HIS A 88 1.74 16.13 -4.56
C HIS A 88 1.78 14.95 -5.55
N ASP A 89 0.92 14.97 -6.56
CA ASP A 89 0.84 13.98 -7.64
C ASP A 89 1.50 14.41 -8.95
N ILE A 90 2.18 15.55 -9.02
CA ILE A 90 2.79 16.02 -10.28
C ILE A 90 3.82 15.02 -10.84
N GLY A 91 4.40 14.19 -9.97
CA GLY A 91 5.25 13.05 -10.31
C GLY A 91 4.53 11.89 -10.99
N MET A 92 3.23 11.98 -11.26
CA MET A 92 2.52 11.11 -12.21
C MET A 92 2.58 11.65 -13.65
N VAL A 93 3.06 12.86 -13.88
CA VAL A 93 3.40 13.33 -15.22
C VAL A 93 4.78 12.78 -15.59
N VAL A 94 4.83 11.90 -16.60
CA VAL A 94 6.07 11.24 -17.04
C VAL A 94 6.44 11.72 -18.43
N SER A 95 7.63 12.32 -18.57
CA SER A 95 8.14 12.72 -19.88
C SER A 95 8.60 11.51 -20.69
N SER A 96 8.64 11.65 -22.01
CA SER A 96 9.15 10.59 -22.89
C SER A 96 10.59 10.20 -22.56
N GLU A 97 11.42 11.15 -22.14
CA GLU A 97 12.81 10.92 -21.74
C GLU A 97 12.88 9.95 -20.56
N LYS A 98 12.07 10.18 -19.51
CA LYS A 98 12.00 9.28 -18.35
C LYS A 98 11.48 7.89 -18.70
N LEU A 99 10.50 7.79 -19.62
CA LEU A 99 10.03 6.48 -20.11
C LEU A 99 11.15 5.70 -20.81
N ILE A 100 11.92 6.36 -21.67
CA ILE A 100 13.05 5.74 -22.38
C ILE A 100 14.15 5.33 -21.39
N GLU A 101 14.49 6.19 -20.42
CA GLU A 101 15.45 5.87 -19.37
C GLU A 101 15.02 4.63 -18.56
N ALA A 102 13.74 4.56 -18.17
CA ALA A 102 13.20 3.43 -17.42
C ALA A 102 13.33 2.12 -18.19
N LEU A 103 12.97 2.08 -19.48
CA LEU A 103 13.04 0.88 -20.33
C LEU A 103 14.44 0.26 -20.41
N HIS A 104 15.50 1.04 -20.18
CA HIS A 104 16.89 0.57 -20.20
C HIS A 104 17.50 0.37 -18.80
N SER A 105 16.76 0.69 -17.74
CA SER A 105 17.22 0.57 -16.36
C SER A 105 17.11 -0.86 -15.84
N ASN A 106 18.09 -1.30 -15.03
CA ASN A 106 18.02 -2.61 -14.37
C ASN A 106 16.80 -2.70 -13.45
N GLU A 107 16.50 -1.62 -12.74
CA GLU A 107 15.40 -1.56 -11.79
C GLU A 107 14.05 -1.83 -12.45
N PHE A 108 13.81 -1.24 -13.64
CA PHE A 108 12.58 -1.53 -14.39
C PHE A 108 12.53 -2.97 -14.89
N ILE A 109 13.66 -3.51 -15.37
CA ILE A 109 13.74 -4.90 -15.83
C ILE A 109 13.45 -5.88 -14.68
N ASP A 110 14.01 -5.63 -13.50
CA ASP A 110 13.79 -6.47 -12.32
C ASP A 110 12.34 -6.36 -11.83
N PHE A 111 11.78 -5.14 -11.82
CA PHE A 111 10.37 -4.91 -11.55
C PHE A 111 9.46 -5.66 -12.55
N PHE A 112 9.76 -5.57 -13.85
CA PHE A 112 8.98 -6.26 -14.89
C PHE A 112 9.01 -7.78 -14.68
N LYS A 113 10.18 -8.37 -14.44
CA LYS A 113 10.31 -9.80 -14.14
C LYS A 113 9.49 -10.19 -12.91
N SER A 114 9.49 -9.37 -11.86
CA SER A 114 8.66 -9.65 -10.68
C SER A 114 7.17 -9.74 -10.99
N LEU A 115 6.68 -8.99 -11.99
CA LEU A 115 5.30 -9.12 -12.46
C LEU A 115 5.08 -10.42 -13.24
N GLN A 116 6.08 -10.91 -13.96
CA GLN A 116 6.02 -12.19 -14.69
C GLN A 116 6.12 -13.40 -13.76
N ASP A 117 6.72 -13.23 -12.58
CA ASP A 117 6.91 -14.29 -11.59
C ASP A 117 5.75 -14.39 -10.57
N ASP A 118 4.80 -13.44 -10.59
CA ASP A 118 3.65 -13.41 -9.69
C ASP A 118 2.31 -13.54 -10.43
N PRO A 119 1.78 -14.77 -10.63
CA PRO A 119 0.48 -15.00 -11.25
C PRO A 119 -0.72 -14.35 -10.54
N LYS A 120 -0.56 -13.86 -9.31
CA LYS A 120 -1.63 -13.19 -8.56
C LYS A 120 -1.63 -11.68 -8.78
N ASN A 121 -0.58 -11.12 -9.37
CA ASN A 121 -0.50 -9.69 -9.65
C ASN A 121 -1.51 -9.32 -10.75
N GLY A 122 -2.26 -8.23 -10.58
CA GLY A 122 -3.26 -7.80 -11.56
C GLY A 122 -2.68 -7.42 -12.92
N LEU A 123 -1.36 -7.19 -13.02
CA LEU A 123 -0.65 -6.93 -14.26
C LEU A 123 0.03 -8.16 -14.88
N TYR A 124 0.00 -9.32 -14.21
CA TYR A 124 0.65 -10.55 -14.69
C TYR A 124 0.22 -10.90 -16.12
N GLU A 125 -1.08 -10.85 -16.40
CA GLU A 125 -1.62 -11.19 -17.73
C GLU A 125 -1.12 -10.26 -18.85
N PHE A 126 -0.72 -9.03 -18.52
CA PHE A 126 -0.11 -8.11 -19.47
C PHE A 126 1.39 -8.35 -19.57
N ALA A 127 2.06 -8.61 -18.45
CA ALA A 127 3.50 -8.82 -18.39
C ALA A 127 3.93 -10.11 -19.13
N ILE A 128 3.17 -11.20 -19.05
CA ILE A 128 3.51 -12.46 -19.72
C ILE A 128 3.43 -12.38 -21.25
N LYS A 129 2.95 -11.27 -21.83
CA LYS A 129 2.89 -11.04 -23.29
C LYS A 129 4.24 -10.58 -23.86
N PHE A 130 5.24 -10.35 -23.01
CA PHE A 130 6.58 -9.89 -23.38
C PHE A 130 7.65 -10.90 -22.98
N ASP A 131 8.73 -10.92 -23.73
CA ASP A 131 9.97 -11.63 -23.40
C ASP A 131 11.04 -10.63 -22.95
N ILE A 132 11.84 -11.01 -21.95
CA ILE A 132 12.95 -10.20 -21.47
C ILE A 132 14.25 -10.95 -21.71
N GLU A 133 15.05 -10.43 -22.65
CA GLU A 133 16.38 -10.96 -22.96
C GLU A 133 17.44 -9.93 -22.55
N GLY A 134 18.14 -10.20 -21.45
CA GLY A 134 19.07 -9.23 -20.88
C GLY A 134 18.35 -7.97 -20.39
N LYS A 135 18.56 -6.84 -21.08
CA LYS A 135 17.88 -5.55 -20.84
C LYS A 135 16.90 -5.16 -21.95
N THR A 136 16.59 -6.09 -22.84
CA THR A 136 15.73 -5.83 -23.99
C THR A 136 14.39 -6.50 -23.76
N ILE A 137 13.32 -5.71 -23.87
CA ILE A 137 11.94 -6.18 -23.81
C ILE A 137 11.46 -6.38 -25.24
N LYS A 138 10.97 -7.58 -25.55
CA LYS A 138 10.45 -7.96 -26.87
C LYS A 138 8.99 -8.38 -26.74
N TYR A 139 8.22 -8.14 -27.79
CA TYR A 139 6.88 -8.73 -27.91
C TYR A 139 7.01 -10.24 -28.17
N LYS A 140 6.22 -11.07 -27.48
CA LYS A 140 6.19 -12.53 -27.74
C LYS A 140 5.62 -12.89 -29.10
N HIS A 141 4.70 -12.06 -29.60
CA HIS A 141 4.03 -12.26 -30.88
C HIS A 141 4.42 -11.15 -31.84
N ASN A 142 4.57 -11.50 -33.12
CA ASN A 142 4.93 -10.55 -34.19
C ASN A 142 3.71 -9.76 -34.72
N GLU A 143 2.50 -10.08 -34.26
CA GLU A 143 1.28 -9.39 -34.64
C GLU A 143 1.05 -8.18 -33.73
N LEU A 144 0.70 -7.05 -34.34
CA LEU A 144 0.30 -5.86 -33.60
C LEU A 144 -1.00 -6.14 -32.84
N SER A 145 -0.99 -5.88 -31.54
CA SER A 145 -2.17 -5.98 -30.68
C SER A 145 -2.28 -4.76 -29.79
N LEU A 146 -3.48 -4.16 -29.72
CA LEU A 146 -3.76 -3.03 -28.83
C LEU A 146 -3.53 -3.40 -27.36
N ASP A 147 -3.81 -4.65 -27.00
CA ASP A 147 -3.53 -5.20 -25.67
C ASP A 147 -2.05 -5.14 -25.29
N PHE A 148 -1.12 -5.27 -26.26
CA PHE A 148 0.32 -5.13 -25.96
C PHE A 148 0.67 -3.67 -25.72
N HIS A 149 0.11 -2.77 -26.52
CA HIS A 149 0.31 -1.34 -26.34
C HIS A 149 -0.21 -0.84 -24.99
N ASP A 150 -1.39 -1.30 -24.57
CA ASP A 150 -1.94 -0.92 -23.26
C ASP A 150 -1.20 -1.64 -22.13
N GLY A 151 -0.84 -2.92 -22.32
CA GLY A 151 -0.08 -3.69 -21.35
C GLY A 151 1.26 -3.06 -20.97
N ILE A 152 2.06 -2.60 -21.95
CA ILE A 152 3.33 -1.92 -21.64
C ILE A 152 3.09 -0.59 -20.91
N LYS A 153 2.03 0.15 -21.26
CA LYS A 153 1.64 1.38 -20.55
C LYS A 153 1.27 1.10 -19.11
N PHE A 154 0.49 0.05 -18.83
CA PHE A 154 0.08 -0.30 -17.47
C PHE A 154 1.28 -0.69 -16.59
N ILE A 155 2.23 -1.43 -17.15
CA ILE A 155 3.46 -1.81 -16.45
C ILE A 155 4.32 -0.57 -16.14
N LEU A 156 4.50 0.32 -17.13
CA LEU A 156 5.22 1.59 -16.92
C LEU A 156 4.49 2.48 -15.90
N ALA A 157 3.17 2.56 -15.97
CA ALA A 157 2.35 3.32 -15.02
C ALA A 157 2.59 2.82 -13.58
N GLU A 158 2.50 1.51 -13.34
CA GLU A 158 2.75 0.93 -12.02
C GLU A 158 4.18 1.21 -11.52
N PHE A 159 5.19 1.09 -12.40
CA PHE A 159 6.57 1.42 -12.05
C PHE A 159 6.72 2.88 -11.60
N PHE A 160 6.15 3.82 -12.35
CA PHE A 160 6.22 5.24 -12.02
C PHE A 160 5.31 5.61 -10.84
N ARG A 161 4.17 4.93 -10.64
CA ARG A 161 3.29 5.13 -9.48
C ARG A 161 4.01 4.83 -8.18
N ARG A 162 4.93 3.87 -8.14
CA ARG A 162 5.71 3.58 -6.91
C ARG A 162 6.68 4.69 -6.51
N LYS A 163 7.01 5.57 -7.46
CA LYS A 163 8.01 6.63 -7.28
C LYS A 163 7.44 8.04 -7.41
N HIS A 164 6.15 8.18 -7.69
CA HIS A 164 5.54 9.47 -8.03
C HIS A 164 5.77 10.54 -6.95
N SER A 165 5.74 10.20 -5.66
CA SER A 165 5.97 11.17 -4.59
C SER A 165 7.40 11.72 -4.57
N GLU A 166 8.42 10.87 -4.76
CA GLU A 166 9.82 11.31 -4.91
C GLU A 166 10.01 12.09 -6.21
N ARG A 167 9.34 11.68 -7.29
CA ARG A 167 9.35 12.46 -8.55
C ARG A 167 8.67 13.81 -8.40
N SER A 168 7.58 13.91 -7.63
CA SER A 168 6.93 15.17 -7.31
C SER A 168 7.92 16.10 -6.61
N LYS A 169 8.71 15.58 -5.67
CA LYS A 169 9.81 16.32 -5.06
C LYS A 169 10.85 16.80 -6.08
N GLU A 170 11.31 15.94 -6.98
CA GLU A 170 12.27 16.32 -8.04
C GLU A 170 11.73 17.42 -8.96
N ILE A 171 10.47 17.31 -9.40
CA ILE A 171 9.78 18.29 -10.25
C ILE A 171 9.54 19.60 -9.49
N ILE A 172 9.11 19.52 -8.23
CA ILE A 172 8.96 20.69 -7.36
C ILE A 172 10.31 21.36 -7.13
N LEU A 173 11.46 20.70 -7.25
CA LEU A 173 12.76 21.37 -7.15
C LEU A 173 13.23 21.91 -8.52
N ASN A 174 12.93 21.20 -9.61
CA ASN A 174 13.47 21.49 -10.94
C ASN A 174 12.38 21.47 -12.03
N PRO A 175 11.35 22.34 -11.97
CA PRO A 175 10.15 22.26 -12.79
C PRO A 175 10.42 22.41 -14.29
N THR A 176 11.39 23.26 -14.64
CA THR A 176 11.74 23.54 -16.04
C THR A 176 12.54 22.41 -16.66
N SER A 177 13.50 21.81 -15.95
CA SER A 177 14.27 20.69 -16.50
C SER A 177 13.46 19.40 -16.56
N GLU A 178 12.61 19.14 -15.55
CA GLU A 178 11.85 17.88 -15.49
C GLU A 178 10.64 17.88 -16.42
N LEU A 179 9.91 18.99 -16.54
CA LEU A 179 8.63 19.06 -17.27
C LEU A 179 8.46 20.32 -18.11
N SER A 180 9.49 21.15 -18.29
CA SER A 180 9.39 22.45 -18.97
C SER A 180 8.30 23.36 -18.38
N LEU A 181 7.98 23.18 -17.09
CA LEU A 181 7.03 24.04 -16.39
C LEU A 181 7.72 25.37 -16.09
N THR A 182 7.16 26.43 -16.65
CA THR A 182 7.59 27.79 -16.36
C THR A 182 6.86 28.20 -15.08
N THR A 183 7.51 28.22 -13.92
CA THR A 183 6.89 28.70 -12.66
C THR A 183 7.76 29.84 -12.10
N PRO A 184 7.20 31.00 -11.72
CA PRO A 184 8.00 32.20 -11.41
C PRO A 184 8.65 32.18 -10.01
N ARG A 185 9.71 31.40 -9.83
CA ARG A 185 10.30 31.14 -8.50
C ARG A 185 11.27 32.15 -7.95
N GLY A 186 11.70 33.13 -8.75
CA GLY A 186 12.89 33.95 -8.47
C GLY A 186 12.83 34.82 -7.21
N VAL A 187 11.64 35.03 -6.62
CA VAL A 187 11.44 35.94 -5.48
C VAL A 187 11.18 35.18 -4.17
N ILE A 188 10.66 33.94 -4.24
CA ILE A 188 10.43 33.11 -3.05
C ILE A 188 11.73 32.37 -2.70
N PRO A 189 12.18 32.37 -1.43
CA PRO A 189 13.41 31.68 -1.06
C PRO A 189 13.36 30.19 -1.42
N ASN A 190 14.41 29.67 -2.07
CA ASN A 190 14.50 28.26 -2.49
C ASN A 190 14.25 27.24 -1.37
N ARG A 191 14.52 27.59 -0.11
CA ARG A 191 14.22 26.73 1.04
C ARG A 191 12.72 26.45 1.21
N ILE A 192 11.83 27.35 0.79
CA ILE A 192 10.38 27.16 0.85
C ILE A 192 9.93 26.11 -0.17
N PHE A 193 10.51 26.11 -1.38
CA PHE A 193 10.26 25.05 -2.36
C PHE A 193 10.82 23.69 -1.91
N LYS A 194 11.94 23.67 -1.17
CA LYS A 194 12.42 22.44 -0.52
C LYS A 194 11.44 21.93 0.53
N ILE A 195 10.88 22.82 1.36
CA ILE A 195 9.81 22.48 2.31
C ILE A 195 8.61 21.86 1.57
N LEU A 196 8.11 22.52 0.53
CA LEU A 196 7.00 22.01 -0.30
C LEU A 196 7.33 20.63 -0.90
N ALA A 197 8.55 20.46 -1.41
CA ALA A 197 8.98 19.21 -2.01
C ALA A 197 9.01 18.05 -1.00
N GLU A 198 9.49 18.28 0.23
CA GLU A 198 9.47 17.26 1.28
C GLU A 198 8.05 16.96 1.79
N ILE A 199 7.18 17.99 1.89
CA ILE A 199 5.75 17.80 2.23
C ILE A 199 5.09 16.87 1.21
N CYS A 200 5.25 17.17 -0.08
CA CYS A 200 4.68 16.37 -1.16
C CYS A 200 5.27 14.95 -1.20
N SER A 201 6.58 14.78 -1.04
CA SER A 201 7.21 13.45 -1.01
C SER A 201 6.73 12.60 0.19
N ALA A 202 6.42 13.23 1.32
CA ALA A 202 6.00 12.53 2.53
C ALA A 202 4.61 11.88 2.43
N HIS A 203 3.79 12.18 1.42
CA HIS A 203 2.41 11.66 1.36
C HIS A 203 2.32 10.14 1.14
N THR A 204 3.38 9.51 0.61
CA THR A 204 3.45 8.05 0.44
C THR A 204 4.41 7.36 1.42
N LYS A 205 5.06 8.12 2.30
CA LYS A 205 6.05 7.57 3.24
C LYS A 205 5.35 6.98 4.46
N ASP A 206 6.10 6.21 5.24
CA ASP A 206 5.65 5.79 6.56
C ASP A 206 5.49 6.99 7.48
N PHE A 207 4.57 6.87 8.44
CA PHE A 207 4.25 7.94 9.38
C PHE A 207 5.48 8.43 10.16
N ASP A 208 6.40 7.53 10.50
CA ASP A 208 7.65 7.88 11.21
C ASP A 208 8.56 8.79 10.38
N ASP A 209 8.52 8.70 9.05
CA ASP A 209 9.24 9.62 8.17
C ASP A 209 8.58 11.00 8.12
N VAL A 210 7.24 11.05 8.16
CA VAL A 210 6.49 12.32 8.25
C VAL A 210 6.89 13.07 9.53
N MET A 211 7.05 12.36 10.64
CA MET A 211 7.46 12.95 11.92
C MET A 211 8.89 13.50 11.92
N LYS A 212 9.73 13.13 10.93
CA LYS A 212 11.08 13.71 10.74
C LYS A 212 11.03 15.08 10.07
N LEU A 213 9.92 15.46 9.42
CA LEU A 213 9.76 16.81 8.88
C LEU A 213 9.88 17.86 9.99
N PRO A 214 10.42 19.06 9.68
CA PRO A 214 10.49 20.14 10.65
C PRO A 214 9.12 20.46 11.23
N PHE A 215 9.07 20.62 12.56
CA PHE A 215 7.86 21.04 13.25
C PHE A 215 7.50 22.49 12.87
N CYS A 216 8.50 23.37 12.87
CA CYS A 216 8.38 24.78 12.56
C CYS A 216 9.67 25.24 11.86
N GLU A 217 9.50 26.08 10.84
CA GLU A 217 10.56 26.74 10.09
C GLU A 217 10.19 28.22 9.93
N VAL A 218 11.19 29.10 9.88
CA VAL A 218 10.94 30.53 9.60
C VAL A 218 10.25 30.64 8.24
N GLY A 219 9.17 31.39 8.12
CA GLY A 219 8.45 31.60 6.86
C GLY A 219 8.94 32.83 6.08
N ILE A 220 8.00 33.59 5.54
CA ILE A 220 8.22 34.93 4.95
C ILE A 220 7.63 35.96 5.91
N ASP A 221 8.15 37.19 5.89
CA ASP A 221 7.86 38.23 6.89
C ASP A 221 8.31 37.77 8.30
N VAL A 222 7.41 37.85 9.28
CA VAL A 222 7.59 37.39 10.67
C VAL A 222 6.77 36.13 10.96
N GLU A 223 6.29 35.45 9.91
CA GLU A 223 5.44 34.27 10.03
C GLU A 223 6.27 32.98 10.02
N ASP A 224 5.75 31.94 10.66
CA ASP A 224 6.30 30.59 10.65
C ASP A 224 5.57 29.71 9.64
N ALA A 225 6.29 28.73 9.10
CA ALA A 225 5.77 27.63 8.30
C ALA A 225 5.81 26.32 9.11
N HIS A 226 4.82 25.45 8.92
CA HIS A 226 4.67 24.22 9.70
C HIS A 226 4.69 22.96 8.81
N PRO A 227 5.85 22.56 8.24
CA PRO A 227 5.91 21.50 7.23
C PRO A 227 5.25 20.19 7.65
N ARG A 228 5.53 19.73 8.87
CA ARG A 228 4.94 18.50 9.42
C ARG A 228 3.41 18.56 9.48
N PHE A 229 2.87 19.70 9.92
CA PHE A 229 1.43 19.92 9.98
C PHE A 229 0.80 19.84 8.59
N ILE A 230 1.38 20.53 7.59
CA ILE A 230 0.85 20.52 6.22
C ILE A 230 0.92 19.12 5.60
N ALA A 231 2.00 18.38 5.82
CA ALA A 231 2.12 17.00 5.33
C ALA A 231 1.06 16.08 5.95
N CYS A 232 0.78 16.22 7.24
CA CYS A 232 -0.29 15.51 7.92
C CYS A 232 -1.67 15.83 7.33
N LEU A 233 -1.96 17.11 7.06
CA LEU A 233 -3.22 17.53 6.43
C LEU A 233 -3.35 17.01 5.00
N LEU A 234 -2.29 17.08 4.20
CA LEU A 234 -2.27 16.56 2.83
C LEU A 234 -2.63 15.07 2.81
N ARG A 235 -2.00 14.27 3.68
CA ARG A 235 -2.26 12.83 3.80
C ARG A 235 -3.70 12.52 4.17
N ILE A 236 -4.27 13.26 5.14
CA ILE A 236 -5.68 13.10 5.50
C ILE A 236 -6.59 13.48 4.33
N GLY A 237 -6.32 14.62 3.68
CA GLY A 237 -7.15 15.12 2.59
C GLY A 237 -7.19 14.15 1.40
N ASP A 238 -6.04 13.55 1.06
CA ASP A 238 -5.90 12.53 0.02
C ASP A 238 -6.66 11.23 0.36
N LEU A 239 -6.47 10.71 1.58
CA LEU A 239 -7.17 9.48 2.01
C LEU A 239 -8.69 9.61 2.07
N LEU A 240 -9.18 10.82 2.32
CA LEU A 240 -10.60 11.14 2.36
C LEU A 240 -11.20 11.40 0.98
N ASP A 241 -10.42 11.35 -0.10
CA ASP A 241 -10.97 11.44 -1.46
C ASP A 241 -11.62 10.10 -1.88
N LEU A 242 -12.78 9.84 -1.27
CA LEU A 242 -13.53 8.60 -1.33
C LEU A 242 -14.68 8.60 -2.34
N ASP A 243 -14.94 9.74 -3.00
CA ASP A 243 -16.15 9.93 -3.81
C ASP A 243 -16.24 9.00 -5.04
N ASN A 244 -17.46 8.86 -5.56
CA ASN A 244 -17.81 7.87 -6.59
C ASN A 244 -17.34 8.29 -8.01
N ASN A 245 -16.99 9.55 -8.22
CA ASN A 245 -16.59 10.12 -9.52
C ASN A 245 -15.08 10.06 -9.76
N ARG A 246 -14.34 9.28 -8.97
CA ARG A 246 -12.88 9.14 -9.06
C ARG A 246 -12.39 8.43 -10.30
N PHE A 247 -13.24 7.82 -11.11
CA PHE A 247 -12.85 7.17 -12.36
C PHE A 247 -13.58 7.78 -13.55
N SER A 248 -12.85 8.00 -14.66
CA SER A 248 -13.43 8.45 -15.92
C SER A 248 -13.85 7.26 -16.78
N GLU A 249 -15.17 7.06 -16.91
CA GLU A 249 -15.73 6.03 -17.80
C GLU A 249 -15.30 6.21 -19.26
N VAL A 250 -15.11 7.47 -19.67
CA VAL A 250 -14.67 7.79 -21.03
C VAL A 250 -13.23 7.29 -21.24
N MET A 251 -12.34 7.50 -20.28
CA MET A 251 -10.96 7.01 -20.35
C MET A 251 -10.90 5.48 -20.30
N LEU A 252 -11.66 4.84 -19.40
CA LEU A 252 -11.71 3.38 -19.34
C LEU A 252 -12.21 2.75 -20.63
N ARG A 253 -13.11 3.43 -21.37
CA ARG A 253 -13.60 2.98 -22.69
C ARG A 253 -12.57 3.09 -23.81
N THR A 254 -11.46 3.81 -23.63
CA THR A 254 -10.40 3.87 -24.66
C THR A 254 -9.42 2.70 -24.57
N LEU A 255 -9.50 1.90 -23.50
CA LEU A 255 -8.62 0.78 -23.24
C LEU A 255 -9.11 -0.48 -23.95
N SER A 256 -8.18 -1.26 -24.50
CA SER A 256 -8.45 -2.59 -25.06
C SER A 256 -8.91 -3.57 -23.98
N LYS A 257 -8.28 -3.50 -22.80
CA LYS A 257 -8.62 -4.27 -21.62
C LYS A 257 -8.30 -3.48 -20.35
N ILE A 258 -9.16 -3.61 -19.34
CA ILE A 258 -9.00 -2.95 -18.05
C ILE A 258 -8.34 -3.93 -17.06
N PRO A 259 -7.25 -3.55 -16.36
CA PRO A 259 -6.67 -4.38 -15.31
C PRO A 259 -7.66 -4.71 -14.19
N ILE A 260 -7.57 -5.90 -13.61
CA ILE A 260 -8.49 -6.33 -12.54
C ILE A 260 -8.41 -5.40 -11.32
N ASP A 261 -7.20 -4.93 -10.98
CA ASP A 261 -7.00 -4.01 -9.87
C ASP A 261 -7.75 -2.69 -10.09
N THR A 262 -7.74 -2.14 -11.32
CA THR A 262 -8.54 -0.96 -11.68
C THR A 262 -10.03 -1.19 -11.41
N ILE A 263 -10.56 -2.36 -11.81
CA ILE A 263 -11.98 -2.69 -11.60
C ILE A 263 -12.28 -2.74 -10.11
N ASN A 264 -11.43 -3.40 -9.32
CA ASN A 264 -11.62 -3.52 -7.88
C ASN A 264 -11.52 -2.17 -7.17
N HIS A 265 -10.55 -1.32 -7.55
CA HIS A 265 -10.42 0.04 -7.02
C HIS A 265 -11.63 0.91 -7.37
N LYS A 266 -12.15 0.80 -8.60
CA LYS A 266 -13.37 1.50 -9.00
C LYS A 266 -14.59 1.02 -8.21
N SER A 267 -14.77 -0.30 -8.06
CA SER A 267 -15.84 -0.90 -7.25
C SER A 267 -15.77 -0.46 -5.79
N LYS A 268 -14.57 -0.32 -5.21
CA LYS A 268 -14.36 0.25 -3.87
C LYS A 268 -14.98 1.65 -3.75
N HIS A 269 -14.67 2.55 -4.69
CA HIS A 269 -15.27 3.90 -4.68
C HIS A 269 -16.80 3.83 -4.84
N LEU A 270 -17.30 3.08 -5.82
CA LEU A 270 -18.75 2.95 -6.04
C LEU A 270 -19.51 2.29 -4.88
N SER A 271 -18.81 1.60 -3.96
CA SER A 271 -19.41 0.96 -2.80
C SER A 271 -19.71 1.91 -1.64
N ILE A 272 -19.20 3.16 -1.67
CA ILE A 272 -19.44 4.14 -0.61
C ILE A 272 -20.88 4.63 -0.66
N GLU A 273 -21.63 4.39 0.43
CA GLU A 273 -23.06 4.73 0.55
C GLU A 273 -23.29 5.89 1.52
N SER A 274 -22.44 6.03 2.53
CA SER A 274 -22.49 7.13 3.48
C SER A 274 -21.08 7.63 3.76
N PHE A 275 -20.90 8.95 3.69
CA PHE A 275 -19.61 9.58 3.91
C PHE A 275 -19.81 10.91 4.66
N ARG A 276 -19.40 10.92 5.93
CA ARG A 276 -19.39 12.11 6.79
C ARG A 276 -17.95 12.46 7.15
N VAL A 277 -17.58 13.70 6.85
CA VAL A 277 -16.35 14.33 7.31
C VAL A 277 -16.66 15.74 7.75
N ASP A 278 -16.39 16.00 9.02
CA ASP A 278 -16.37 17.32 9.64
C ASP A 278 -15.27 17.39 10.70
N ASN A 279 -15.23 18.49 11.45
CA ASN A 279 -14.21 18.76 12.46
C ASN A 279 -14.43 18.05 13.80
N GLU A 280 -15.48 17.24 13.92
CA GLU A 280 -15.78 16.45 15.11
C GLU A 280 -15.58 14.95 14.85
N ARG A 281 -16.03 14.47 13.68
CA ARG A 281 -16.14 13.05 13.40
C ARG A 281 -16.00 12.69 11.92
N ILE A 282 -15.40 11.53 11.68
CA ILE A 282 -15.34 10.85 10.39
C ILE A 282 -16.13 9.55 10.48
N ASP A 283 -17.18 9.40 9.67
CA ASP A 283 -17.96 8.16 9.52
C ASP A 283 -18.04 7.78 8.04
N VAL A 284 -17.78 6.51 7.72
CA VAL A 284 -17.87 5.97 6.36
C VAL A 284 -18.55 4.60 6.37
N VAL A 285 -19.57 4.43 5.53
CA VAL A 285 -20.26 3.16 5.32
C VAL A 285 -20.16 2.77 3.86
N ALA A 286 -19.68 1.56 3.61
CA ALA A 286 -19.58 0.96 2.30
C ALA A 286 -20.42 -0.33 2.22
N LYS A 287 -21.12 -0.52 1.10
CA LYS A 287 -21.85 -1.74 0.77
C LYS A 287 -21.26 -2.39 -0.48
N CYS A 288 -20.61 -3.52 -0.28
CA CYS A 288 -19.91 -4.25 -1.32
C CYS A 288 -20.76 -5.43 -1.82
N ASN A 289 -20.66 -5.73 -3.11
CA ASN A 289 -21.35 -6.87 -3.73
C ASN A 289 -20.52 -8.16 -3.72
N ASP A 290 -19.19 -8.03 -3.58
CA ASP A 290 -18.23 -9.11 -3.65
C ASP A 290 -17.13 -8.94 -2.60
N TYR A 291 -16.45 -10.05 -2.32
CA TYR A 291 -15.46 -10.12 -1.25
C TYR A 291 -14.18 -9.32 -1.58
N ASP A 292 -13.75 -9.25 -2.83
CA ASP A 292 -12.51 -8.57 -3.20
C ASP A 292 -12.67 -7.06 -3.03
N THR A 293 -13.80 -6.51 -3.47
CA THR A 293 -14.20 -5.11 -3.20
C THR A 293 -14.31 -4.85 -1.70
N ALA A 294 -14.96 -5.72 -0.93
CA ALA A 294 -15.07 -5.57 0.53
C ALA A 294 -13.69 -5.57 1.21
N ASN A 295 -12.82 -6.49 0.80
CA ASN A 295 -11.47 -6.62 1.35
C ASN A 295 -10.63 -5.36 1.06
N ILE A 296 -10.63 -4.86 -0.18
CA ILE A 296 -9.90 -3.63 -0.54
C ILE A 296 -10.46 -2.41 0.19
N THR A 297 -11.78 -2.31 0.30
CA THR A 297 -12.45 -1.23 1.06
C THR A 297 -12.06 -1.27 2.54
N GLN A 298 -12.07 -2.45 3.15
CA GLN A 298 -11.66 -2.62 4.54
C GLN A 298 -10.19 -2.26 4.76
N HIS A 299 -9.29 -2.62 3.83
CA HIS A 299 -7.89 -2.23 3.90
C HIS A 299 -7.73 -0.70 3.84
N TRP A 300 -8.51 -0.02 2.99
CA TRP A 300 -8.52 1.45 2.93
C TRP A 300 -9.02 2.08 4.22
N PHE A 301 -10.10 1.57 4.80
CA PHE A 301 -10.64 2.06 6.08
C PHE A 301 -9.66 1.83 7.23
N ASN A 302 -8.97 0.69 7.26
CA ASN A 302 -7.91 0.44 8.23
C ASN A 302 -6.73 1.41 8.06
N TYR A 303 -6.41 1.78 6.81
CA TYR A 303 -5.37 2.77 6.55
C TYR A 303 -5.80 4.17 7.05
N LEU A 304 -7.02 4.60 6.74
CA LEU A 304 -7.58 5.86 7.24
C LEU A 304 -7.60 5.92 8.77
N ASP A 305 -8.07 4.86 9.43
CA ASP A 305 -8.09 4.75 10.90
C ASP A 305 -6.68 4.82 11.49
N SER A 306 -5.73 4.08 10.92
CA SER A 306 -4.32 4.07 11.35
C SER A 306 -3.68 5.44 11.18
N GLU A 307 -3.90 6.12 10.05
CA GLU A 307 -3.35 7.44 9.77
C GLU A 307 -3.88 8.48 10.77
N ILE A 308 -5.21 8.58 10.92
CA ILE A 308 -5.84 9.53 11.84
C ILE A 308 -5.43 9.23 13.29
N SER A 309 -5.43 7.95 13.70
CA SER A 309 -5.03 7.55 15.06
C SER A 309 -3.57 7.90 15.37
N LYS A 310 -2.64 7.63 14.45
CA LYS A 310 -1.22 7.98 14.61
C LYS A 310 -1.03 9.50 14.71
N GLN A 311 -1.72 10.27 13.87
CA GLN A 311 -1.70 11.72 13.93
C GLN A 311 -2.29 12.26 15.24
N MET A 312 -3.42 11.74 15.70
CA MET A 312 -4.05 12.11 16.96
C MET A 312 -3.13 11.86 18.17
N ILE A 313 -2.49 10.68 18.24
CA ILE A 313 -1.55 10.34 19.32
C ILE A 313 -0.38 11.33 19.36
N ASN A 314 0.09 11.76 18.20
CA ASN A 314 1.23 12.65 18.06
C ASN A 314 0.84 14.14 17.90
N TRP A 315 -0.44 14.49 18.10
CA TRP A 315 -0.98 15.77 17.65
C TRP A 315 -0.27 16.99 18.24
N ASN A 316 0.15 16.92 19.51
CA ASN A 316 0.90 17.99 20.16
C ASN A 316 2.27 18.27 19.52
N ASN A 317 2.83 17.28 18.80
CA ASN A 317 4.07 17.40 18.04
C ASN A 317 3.81 17.68 16.55
N ILE A 318 2.56 17.94 16.14
CA ILE A 318 2.17 18.19 14.75
C ILE A 318 1.53 19.56 14.64
N VAL A 319 0.61 19.88 15.54
CA VAL A 319 -0.20 21.10 15.49
C VAL A 319 0.63 22.37 15.72
N PRO A 320 0.42 23.46 14.96
CA PRO A 320 1.20 24.69 15.09
C PRO A 320 1.14 25.32 16.48
N PHE A 321 -0.02 25.27 17.13
CA PHE A 321 -0.23 25.80 18.48
C PHE A 321 -1.38 25.08 19.20
N LYS A 322 -1.30 25.00 20.53
CA LYS A 322 -2.24 24.21 21.37
C LYS A 322 -3.71 24.64 21.24
N GLY A 323 -3.96 25.92 20.99
CA GLY A 323 -5.32 26.47 20.82
C GLY A 323 -6.00 26.16 19.48
N PHE A 324 -5.36 25.39 18.60
CA PHE A 324 -5.92 24.99 17.30
C PHE A 324 -7.05 23.95 17.43
N GLY A 325 -7.11 23.22 18.55
CA GLY A 325 -8.04 22.12 18.75
C GLY A 325 -7.45 20.77 18.37
N TYR A 326 -8.30 19.74 18.31
CA TYR A 326 -7.91 18.36 17.99
C TYR A 326 -8.41 17.98 16.59
N LEU A 327 -7.82 16.92 16.02
CA LEU A 327 -8.37 16.24 14.86
C LEU A 327 -9.74 15.60 15.18
N PRO A 328 -10.60 15.40 14.16
CA PRO A 328 -11.86 14.69 14.35
C PRO A 328 -11.61 13.24 14.78
N THR A 329 -12.57 12.70 15.52
CA THR A 329 -12.55 11.30 15.95
C THR A 329 -12.99 10.37 14.83
N ILE A 330 -12.38 9.18 14.74
CA ILE A 330 -12.90 8.11 13.89
C ILE A 330 -14.16 7.55 14.56
N GLY A 331 -15.26 7.60 13.82
CA GLY A 331 -16.53 7.00 14.19
C GLY A 331 -16.71 5.61 13.57
N ASP A 332 -17.82 5.42 12.87
CA ASP A 332 -18.15 4.17 12.21
C ASP A 332 -17.44 4.07 10.86
N LEU A 333 -16.48 3.16 10.74
CA LEU A 333 -15.91 2.71 9.46
C LEU A 333 -16.44 1.31 9.17
N LYS A 334 -17.55 1.21 8.42
CA LYS A 334 -18.31 -0.04 8.25
C LYS A 334 -18.25 -0.51 6.80
N VAL A 335 -17.83 -1.76 6.62
CA VAL A 335 -17.90 -2.47 5.34
C VAL A 335 -18.93 -3.59 5.47
N GLU A 336 -19.98 -3.52 4.68
CA GLU A 336 -21.05 -4.52 4.63
C GLU A 336 -20.95 -5.31 3.32
N LEU A 337 -21.02 -6.64 3.39
CA LEU A 337 -21.11 -7.49 2.20
C LEU A 337 -22.56 -7.90 1.98
N ILE A 338 -23.14 -7.49 0.84
CA ILE A 338 -24.54 -7.75 0.51
C ILE A 338 -24.78 -9.27 0.45
N ASN A 339 -25.87 -9.72 1.08
CA ASN A 339 -26.28 -11.13 1.27
C ASN A 339 -25.45 -11.94 2.29
N TYR A 340 -24.58 -11.31 3.09
CA TYR A 340 -23.84 -11.98 4.17
C TYR A 340 -24.09 -11.28 5.51
N ASP A 341 -24.86 -11.92 6.39
CA ASP A 341 -25.29 -11.31 7.67
C ASP A 341 -24.20 -11.25 8.76
N TYR A 342 -23.08 -11.98 8.60
CA TYR A 342 -22.12 -12.25 9.69
C TYR A 342 -20.63 -12.04 9.33
N LEU A 343 -20.31 -11.28 8.28
CA LEU A 343 -18.92 -10.90 8.03
C LEU A 343 -18.65 -9.58 8.75
N ASP A 344 -18.17 -9.65 9.99
CA ASP A 344 -17.37 -8.55 10.50
C ASP A 344 -16.15 -8.45 9.58
N GLY A 345 -15.81 -7.25 9.07
CA GLY A 345 -14.67 -7.08 8.16
C GLY A 345 -13.31 -7.51 8.75
N LYS A 346 -13.27 -8.08 9.96
CA LYS A 346 -12.07 -8.54 10.66
C LYS A 346 -11.76 -10.01 10.37
N GLN A 347 -12.75 -10.83 10.03
CA GLN A 347 -12.53 -12.26 9.77
C GLN A 347 -12.80 -12.63 8.31
N LYS A 348 -11.71 -13.03 7.61
CA LYS A 348 -11.81 -13.67 6.29
C LYS A 348 -12.74 -14.90 6.40
N PRO A 349 -13.72 -15.07 5.49
CA PRO A 349 -14.32 -16.38 5.29
C PRO A 349 -13.20 -17.35 4.93
N LYS A 350 -12.90 -18.29 5.83
CA LYS A 350 -11.90 -19.33 5.61
C LYS A 350 -12.60 -20.66 5.74
N PHE A 351 -12.43 -21.51 4.73
CA PHE A 351 -12.58 -22.93 4.93
C PHE A 351 -11.47 -23.37 5.88
N THR A 352 -11.84 -23.62 7.14
CA THR A 352 -10.94 -24.21 8.11
C THR A 352 -11.29 -25.69 8.23
N VAL A 353 -10.26 -26.53 8.18
CA VAL A 353 -10.41 -27.93 8.53
C VAL A 353 -10.34 -27.99 10.04
N ASP A 354 -11.32 -28.65 10.67
CA ASP A 354 -11.31 -28.97 12.09
C ASP A 354 -10.07 -29.83 12.36
N THR A 355 -9.00 -29.22 12.86
CA THR A 355 -7.71 -29.85 13.05
C THR A 355 -7.79 -31.03 13.99
N ASP A 356 -8.65 -30.97 15.00
CA ASP A 356 -8.84 -32.06 15.95
C ASP A 356 -9.56 -33.23 15.29
N LYS A 357 -10.56 -32.97 14.43
CA LYS A 357 -11.19 -34.03 13.63
C LYS A 357 -10.25 -34.61 12.58
N ALA A 358 -9.49 -33.78 11.89
CA ALA A 358 -8.51 -34.23 10.91
C ALA A 358 -7.41 -35.07 11.58
N LEU A 359 -6.91 -34.63 12.73
CA LEU A 359 -5.98 -35.40 13.55
C LEU A 359 -6.64 -36.68 14.07
N SER A 360 -7.91 -36.65 14.51
CA SER A 360 -8.61 -37.85 14.97
C SER A 360 -8.83 -38.89 13.85
N LEU A 361 -9.06 -38.44 12.61
CA LEU A 361 -9.12 -39.29 11.42
C LEU A 361 -7.74 -39.87 11.08
N LEU A 362 -6.68 -39.08 11.24
CA LEU A 362 -5.30 -39.50 11.02
C LEU A 362 -4.72 -40.32 12.18
N GLN A 363 -5.29 -40.25 13.39
CA GLN A 363 -4.85 -40.96 14.59
C GLN A 363 -5.74 -42.16 14.94
N GLY A 364 -6.98 -42.21 14.45
CA GLY A 364 -8.03 -43.08 14.97
C GLY A 364 -8.77 -43.89 13.91
N ALA A 365 -8.79 -45.22 14.14
CA ALA A 365 -9.67 -46.26 13.58
C ALA A 365 -9.60 -46.58 12.07
N GLY A 366 -8.89 -45.80 11.24
CA GLY A 366 -8.77 -46.07 9.80
C GLY A 366 -7.43 -46.62 9.31
N LEU A 367 -6.34 -46.47 10.08
CA LEU A 367 -4.98 -46.80 9.61
C LEU A 367 -4.50 -48.20 10.00
N TYR A 368 -4.94 -48.69 11.16
CA TYR A 368 -4.52 -49.99 11.70
C TYR A 368 -5.72 -50.82 12.15
N GLU A 369 -5.84 -52.04 11.63
CA GLU A 369 -6.91 -52.98 12.00
C GLU A 369 -6.75 -53.47 13.44
N HIS A 370 -5.51 -53.49 13.96
CA HIS A 370 -5.19 -54.05 15.27
C HIS A 370 -4.07 -53.27 15.99
N SER A 371 -4.12 -53.22 17.33
CA SER A 371 -3.16 -52.47 18.16
C SER A 371 -1.71 -52.92 17.99
N TYR A 372 -1.45 -54.19 17.68
CA TYR A 372 -0.08 -54.69 17.42
C TYR A 372 0.60 -54.02 16.22
N GLN A 373 -0.18 -53.46 15.27
CA GLN A 373 0.36 -52.82 14.07
C GLN A 373 1.07 -51.50 14.43
N SER A 374 0.60 -50.78 15.45
CA SER A 374 1.28 -49.60 15.97
C SER A 374 2.63 -49.95 16.62
N PHE A 375 2.69 -51.05 17.38
CA PHE A 375 3.96 -51.55 17.95
C PHE A 375 4.93 -51.97 16.85
N ARG A 376 4.43 -52.66 15.81
CA ARG A 376 5.24 -53.04 14.65
C ARG A 376 5.81 -51.80 13.94
N GLU A 377 4.98 -50.78 13.70
CA GLU A 377 5.41 -49.56 13.01
C GLU A 377 6.46 -48.80 13.82
N ILE A 378 6.27 -48.65 15.13
CA ILE A 378 7.25 -47.99 16.01
C ILE A 378 8.60 -48.72 15.95
N LEU A 379 8.59 -50.06 16.01
CA LEU A 379 9.80 -50.86 15.90
C LEU A 379 10.44 -50.76 14.52
N GLN A 380 9.64 -50.74 13.46
CA GLN A 380 10.13 -50.60 12.09
C GLN A 380 10.76 -49.22 11.87
N ASN A 381 10.14 -48.15 12.37
CA ASN A 381 10.69 -46.79 12.34
C ASN A 381 12.01 -46.69 13.12
N ALA A 382 12.14 -47.40 14.25
CA ALA A 382 13.39 -47.47 15.00
C ALA A 382 14.50 -48.18 14.21
N VAL A 383 14.17 -49.28 13.52
CA VAL A 383 15.09 -50.00 12.63
C VAL A 383 15.51 -49.11 11.46
N ASP A 384 14.55 -48.53 10.75
CA ASP A 384 14.80 -47.71 9.56
C ASP A 384 15.66 -46.47 9.90
N SER A 385 15.36 -45.81 11.01
CA SER A 385 16.15 -44.67 11.49
C SER A 385 17.58 -45.07 11.85
N THR A 386 17.76 -46.23 12.46
CA THR A 386 19.09 -46.76 12.82
C THR A 386 19.90 -47.12 11.58
N LEU A 387 19.27 -47.78 10.60
CA LEU A 387 19.90 -48.12 9.33
C LEU A 387 20.28 -46.87 8.53
N LEU A 388 19.42 -45.85 8.51
CA LEU A 388 19.70 -44.57 7.86
C LEU A 388 20.89 -43.86 8.51
N ARG A 389 20.96 -43.86 9.85
CA ARG A 389 22.11 -43.32 10.58
C ARG A 389 23.41 -44.05 10.22
N ILE A 390 23.39 -45.38 10.22
CA ILE A 390 24.54 -46.20 9.83
C ILE A 390 24.97 -45.85 8.39
N TRP A 391 24.03 -45.74 7.47
CA TRP A 391 24.35 -45.36 6.10
C TRP A 391 25.00 -43.97 6.03
N LEU A 392 24.44 -42.96 6.69
CA LEU A 392 25.00 -41.60 6.69
C LEU A 392 26.41 -41.53 7.28
N GLU A 393 26.68 -42.27 8.35
CA GLU A 393 27.98 -42.25 9.05
C GLU A 393 29.07 -43.10 8.36
N TYR A 394 28.70 -44.16 7.63
CA TYR A 394 29.65 -45.18 7.15
C TYR A 394 29.70 -45.35 5.62
N LYS A 395 28.80 -44.75 4.84
CA LYS A 395 28.75 -44.90 3.36
C LYS A 395 30.04 -44.53 2.62
N GLU A 396 30.84 -43.60 3.14
CA GLU A 396 32.11 -43.18 2.52
C GLU A 396 33.26 -44.15 2.83
N LYS A 397 33.10 -45.01 3.86
CA LYS A 397 34.14 -45.91 4.37
C LYS A 397 33.91 -47.37 3.98
N PHE A 398 32.67 -47.77 3.74
CA PHE A 398 32.28 -49.16 3.48
C PHE A 398 31.23 -49.23 2.38
N SER A 399 31.32 -50.24 1.52
CA SER A 399 30.30 -50.57 0.51
C SER A 399 29.41 -51.69 1.06
N PHE A 400 28.17 -51.35 1.44
CA PHE A 400 27.21 -52.31 1.97
C PHE A 400 26.49 -53.02 0.81
N ASN A 401 27.05 -54.12 0.33
CA ASN A 401 26.54 -54.81 -0.87
C ASN A 401 25.42 -55.80 -0.53
N ALA A 402 25.44 -56.37 0.69
CA ALA A 402 24.39 -57.23 1.19
C ALA A 402 24.14 -57.05 2.70
N PRO A 403 22.89 -57.22 3.19
CA PRO A 403 22.57 -57.13 4.62
C PRO A 403 23.27 -58.19 5.50
N GLN A 404 23.88 -59.20 4.87
CA GLN A 404 24.55 -60.31 5.55
C GLN A 404 26.08 -60.11 5.62
N ASP A 405 26.58 -59.00 5.08
CA ASP A 405 28.01 -58.70 5.09
C ASP A 405 28.54 -58.65 6.53
N LYS A 406 29.64 -59.35 6.80
CA LYS A 406 30.20 -59.46 8.16
C LYS A 406 30.52 -58.09 8.76
N GLU A 407 31.06 -57.17 7.97
CA GLU A 407 31.39 -55.81 8.41
C GLU A 407 30.13 -55.00 8.75
N PHE A 408 29.06 -55.14 7.96
CA PHE A 408 27.78 -54.50 8.24
C PHE A 408 27.18 -55.02 9.56
N LEU A 409 27.18 -56.34 9.78
CA LEU A 409 26.69 -56.94 11.02
C LEU A 409 27.49 -56.50 12.25
N GLU A 410 28.80 -56.29 12.14
CA GLU A 410 29.63 -55.75 13.22
C GLU A 410 29.33 -54.27 13.51
N ILE A 411 28.96 -53.48 12.50
CA ILE A 411 28.53 -52.08 12.69
C ILE A 411 27.15 -52.02 13.35
N VAL A 412 26.19 -52.81 12.88
CA VAL A 412 24.83 -52.85 13.44
C VAL A 412 24.84 -53.20 14.92
N LYS A 413 25.71 -54.10 15.37
CA LYS A 413 25.88 -54.43 16.81
C LYS A 413 26.23 -53.22 17.69
N LYS A 414 26.79 -52.14 17.13
CA LYS A 414 27.14 -50.92 17.87
C LYS A 414 25.94 -49.99 18.08
N PHE A 415 24.81 -50.25 17.41
CA PHE A 415 23.59 -49.44 17.47
C PHE A 415 22.39 -50.32 17.89
N PRO A 416 22.36 -50.82 19.14
CA PRO A 416 21.25 -51.63 19.60
C PRO A 416 19.96 -50.79 19.72
N ILE A 417 18.83 -51.41 19.38
CA ILE A 417 17.51 -50.86 19.66
C ILE A 417 17.03 -51.50 20.96
N GLU A 418 16.98 -50.71 22.02
CA GLU A 418 16.51 -51.14 23.33
C GLU A 418 15.00 -50.90 23.45
N ILE A 419 14.26 -51.93 23.86
CA ILE A 419 12.80 -51.88 23.99
C ILE A 419 12.45 -52.07 25.46
N PHE A 420 11.78 -51.08 26.04
CA PHE A 420 11.25 -51.13 27.40
C PHE A 420 9.74 -51.12 27.35
N ILE A 421 9.11 -52.19 27.86
CA ILE A 421 7.66 -52.29 27.98
C ILE A 421 7.33 -52.13 29.46
N ASN A 422 6.72 -50.99 29.80
CA ASN A 422 6.23 -50.75 31.14
C ASN A 422 4.71 -50.95 31.14
N GLU A 423 4.26 -52.00 31.82
CA GLU A 423 2.83 -52.19 32.06
C GLU A 423 2.37 -51.11 33.04
N LYS A 424 1.46 -50.25 32.59
CA LYS A 424 0.90 -49.21 33.45
C LYS A 424 -0.10 -49.91 34.36
N ASN A 425 0.26 -50.11 35.64
CA ASN A 425 -0.71 -50.53 36.65
C ASN A 425 -1.89 -49.56 36.62
N SER A 426 -3.03 -50.05 36.15
CA SER A 426 -4.27 -49.28 36.20
C SER A 426 -4.60 -49.06 37.68
N PRO A 427 -4.82 -47.82 38.14
CA PRO A 427 -5.31 -47.62 39.49
C PRO A 427 -6.64 -48.36 39.61
N GLU A 428 -6.76 -49.21 40.63
CA GLU A 428 -8.04 -49.83 41.00
C GLU A 428 -9.08 -48.71 41.09
N LEU A 429 -10.07 -48.77 40.20
CA LEU A 429 -11.31 -48.00 40.32
C LEU A 429 -11.97 -48.46 41.62
N SER A 430 -11.72 -47.74 42.71
CA SER A 430 -12.45 -47.89 43.95
C SER A 430 -13.93 -47.61 43.68
N ARG A 431 -14.71 -48.69 43.58
CA ARG A 431 -16.17 -48.64 43.74
C ARG A 431 -16.46 -48.19 45.18
N ASN A 432 -16.70 -46.91 45.36
CA ASN A 432 -17.54 -46.33 46.41
C ASN A 432 -18.24 -45.15 45.71
N GLY A 433 -19.55 -45.13 45.47
CA GLY A 433 -20.61 -45.52 46.39
C GLY A 433 -21.20 -44.29 47.08
N LYS A 434 -21.62 -43.27 46.33
CA LYS A 434 -22.84 -42.45 46.51
C LYS A 434 -22.92 -41.34 45.48
#